data_AF-A0A8T2L892-F1
#
_entry.id   AF-A0A8T2L892-F1
#
_cell.length_a   1.000
_cell.length_b   1.000
_cell.length_c   1.000
_cell.angle_alpha   90.00
_cell.angle_beta   90.00
_cell.angle_gamma   90.00
#
_symmetry.space_group_name_H-M   'P 1'
#
loop_
_entity.id
_entity.type
_entity.pdbx_description
1 polymer ?
#
loop_
_entity_poly.entity_id
_entity_poly.type
_entity_poly.pdbx_seq_one_letter_code
_entity_poly.pdbx_strand_id
1 'polypeptide(L)'
;MVKMLKHHSARQRALNTHHLGAKLANNIDTNLKEKFAVIEKMTALSLSTLLDPRYKQLGFCNLSNAQAAVDRLTRECAGFIVPAVPQESVPSVAPPEVQDRNLWGLLDSHVEAEQQAPNATASAIAEVQGYLRDAHLSRVEDPLKYWTEHKAVYPHLFQVAVRYLCTPASSVPCESFFKGRRNCKPKKKQT
;
A
#
# COMPACT_ATOMS: atom_id res chain seq x y z
N MET A 1 -14.53 -0.91 -0.17
CA MET A 1 -15.52 -1.84 0.46
C MET A 1 -16.52 -1.10 1.38
N VAL A 2 -16.06 -0.21 2.26
CA VAL A 2 -16.92 0.51 3.23
C VAL A 2 -17.94 1.45 2.58
N LYS A 3 -17.55 2.15 1.51
CA LYS A 3 -18.44 3.07 0.78
C LYS A 3 -19.65 2.35 0.19
N MET A 4 -19.50 1.09 -0.25
CA MET A 4 -20.60 0.24 -0.71
C MET A 4 -21.60 -0.04 0.42
N LEU A 5 -21.11 -0.40 1.62
CA LEU A 5 -21.98 -0.64 2.78
C LEU A 5 -22.78 0.61 3.14
N LYS A 6 -22.17 1.81 3.05
CA LYS A 6 -22.87 3.09 3.22
C LYS A 6 -23.92 3.35 2.14
N HIS A 7 -23.60 3.12 0.87
CA HIS A 7 -24.57 3.28 -0.22
C HIS A 7 -25.75 2.31 -0.06
N HIS A 8 -25.47 1.07 0.30
CA HIS A 8 -26.50 0.06 0.54
C HIS A 8 -27.36 0.44 1.75
N SER A 9 -26.76 0.83 2.88
CA SER A 9 -27.52 1.24 4.07
C SER A 9 -28.36 2.49 3.83
N ALA A 10 -27.85 3.47 3.08
CA ALA A 10 -28.61 4.64 2.67
C ALA A 10 -29.82 4.27 1.79
N ARG A 11 -29.63 3.36 0.83
CA ARG A 11 -30.71 2.85 -0.02
C ARG A 11 -31.77 2.07 0.78
N GLN A 12 -31.34 1.21 1.70
CA GLN A 12 -32.25 0.43 2.55
C GLN A 12 -33.03 1.33 3.53
N ARG A 13 -32.40 2.40 4.03
CA ARG A 13 -33.07 3.39 4.89
C ARG A 13 -34.24 4.08 4.17
N ALA A 14 -34.11 4.38 2.88
CA ALA A 14 -35.19 4.99 2.09
C ALA A 14 -36.41 4.07 1.91
N LEU A 15 -36.23 2.76 2.03
CA LEU A 15 -37.30 1.76 1.88
C LEU A 15 -38.00 1.42 3.20
N ASN A 16 -37.41 1.81 4.33
CA ASN A 16 -37.84 1.34 5.65
C ASN A 16 -38.67 2.42 6.36
N THR A 17 -39.99 2.22 6.42
CA THR A 17 -40.94 3.16 7.04
C THR A 17 -41.10 2.93 8.55
N HIS A 18 -40.61 1.81 9.09
CA HIS A 18 -40.78 1.46 10.49
C HIS A 18 -39.74 2.15 11.39
N HIS A 19 -40.21 2.78 12.48
CA HIS A 19 -39.37 3.57 13.40
C HIS A 19 -38.21 2.78 14.04
N LEU A 20 -38.41 1.49 14.39
CA LEU A 20 -37.32 0.63 14.88
C LEU A 20 -36.26 0.38 13.79
N GLY A 21 -36.69 0.23 12.54
CA GLY A 21 -35.80 0.07 11.40
C GLY A 21 -34.94 1.31 11.16
N ALA A 22 -35.54 2.50 11.27
CA ALA A 22 -34.81 3.77 11.21
C ALA A 22 -33.79 3.91 12.36
N LYS A 23 -34.19 3.53 13.60
CA LYS A 23 -33.29 3.54 14.77
C LYS A 23 -32.11 2.57 14.59
N LEU A 24 -32.36 1.35 14.12
CA LEU A 24 -31.31 0.37 13.83
C LEU A 24 -30.37 0.86 12.72
N ALA A 25 -30.91 1.39 11.62
CA ALA A 25 -30.11 1.93 10.52
C ALA A 25 -29.20 3.08 10.98
N ASN A 26 -29.68 3.95 11.85
CA ASN A 26 -28.87 5.02 12.44
C ASN A 26 -27.74 4.47 13.32
N ASN A 27 -28.02 3.49 14.17
CA ASN A 27 -26.98 2.85 14.98
C ASN A 27 -25.91 2.17 14.12
N ILE A 28 -26.31 1.46 13.07
CA ILE A 28 -25.38 0.83 12.12
C ILE A 28 -24.55 1.91 11.42
N ASP A 29 -25.16 2.97 10.90
CA ASP A 29 -24.42 4.04 10.21
C ASP A 29 -23.39 4.73 11.11
N THR A 30 -23.75 5.03 12.35
CA THR A 30 -22.84 5.59 13.35
C THR A 30 -21.69 4.62 13.65
N ASN A 31 -22.01 3.35 13.89
CA ASN A 31 -20.98 2.35 14.21
C ASN A 31 -20.02 2.11 13.04
N LEU A 32 -20.54 2.02 11.80
CA LEU A 32 -19.71 1.90 10.61
C LEU A 32 -18.81 3.14 10.46
N LYS A 33 -19.33 4.35 10.65
CA LYS A 33 -18.52 5.58 10.59
C LYS A 33 -17.37 5.54 11.60
N GLU A 34 -17.65 5.20 12.86
CA GLU A 34 -16.64 5.17 13.92
C GLU A 34 -15.58 4.09 13.67
N LYS A 35 -15.99 2.85 13.40
CA LYS A 35 -15.06 1.73 13.22
C LYS A 35 -14.22 1.89 11.96
N PHE A 36 -14.82 2.33 10.85
CA PHE A 36 -14.09 2.49 9.60
C PHE A 36 -13.22 3.74 9.54
N ALA A 37 -13.53 4.79 10.31
CA ALA A 37 -12.64 5.95 10.42
C ALA A 37 -11.26 5.57 10.98
N VAL A 38 -11.18 4.53 11.83
CA VAL A 38 -9.91 4.00 12.33
C VAL A 38 -9.20 3.20 11.23
N ILE A 39 -9.93 2.35 10.52
CA ILE A 39 -9.38 1.49 9.46
C ILE A 39 -8.79 2.33 8.31
N GLU A 40 -9.43 3.42 7.91
CA GLU A 40 -8.94 4.33 6.87
C GLU A 40 -7.65 5.07 7.27
N LYS A 41 -7.33 5.16 8.55
CA LYS A 41 -6.10 5.78 9.05
C LYS A 41 -4.91 4.81 9.08
N MET A 42 -5.18 3.51 9.14
CA MET A 42 -4.15 2.47 9.16
C MET A 42 -3.43 2.41 7.83
N THR A 43 -2.13 2.70 7.83
CA THR A 43 -1.31 2.82 6.61
C THR A 43 -1.39 1.59 5.71
N ALA A 44 -1.29 0.38 6.27
CA ALA A 44 -1.37 -0.85 5.48
C ALA A 44 -2.70 -0.98 4.73
N LEU A 45 -3.83 -0.69 5.38
CA LEU A 45 -5.16 -0.85 4.81
C LEU A 45 -5.51 0.29 3.86
N SER A 46 -5.13 1.53 4.19
CA SER A 46 -5.38 2.69 3.34
C SER A 46 -4.55 2.63 2.05
N LEU A 47 -3.27 2.28 2.13
CA LEU A 47 -2.42 2.10 0.95
C LEU A 47 -2.87 0.90 0.10
N SER A 48 -3.19 -0.24 0.71
CA SER A 48 -3.74 -1.39 -0.04
C SER A 48 -5.03 -1.04 -0.77
N THR A 49 -5.91 -0.25 -0.16
CA THR A 49 -7.17 0.19 -0.79
C THR A 49 -6.91 1.16 -1.95
N LEU A 50 -5.93 2.05 -1.80
CA LEU A 50 -5.57 3.04 -2.82
C LEU A 50 -4.84 2.39 -4.02
N LEU A 51 -3.97 1.42 -3.75
CA LEU A 51 -3.20 0.65 -4.73
C LEU A 51 -4.02 -0.45 -5.41
N ASP A 52 -5.25 -0.71 -4.96
CA ASP A 52 -6.16 -1.59 -5.68
C ASP A 52 -6.83 -0.79 -6.83
N PRO A 53 -6.54 -1.12 -8.11
CA PRO A 53 -7.05 -0.40 -9.27
C PRO A 53 -8.58 -0.40 -9.38
N ARG A 54 -9.26 -1.31 -8.67
CA ARG A 54 -10.71 -1.44 -8.63
C ARG A 54 -11.36 -0.41 -7.70
N TYR A 55 -10.62 0.10 -6.72
CA TYR A 55 -11.15 0.99 -5.68
C TYR A 55 -10.56 2.39 -5.73
N LYS A 56 -9.22 2.53 -5.81
CA LYS A 56 -8.50 3.82 -5.78
C LYS A 56 -9.07 4.76 -4.67
N GLN A 57 -9.21 6.05 -4.97
CA GLN A 57 -9.83 7.03 -4.06
C GLN A 57 -11.33 6.78 -3.80
N LEU A 58 -12.04 6.10 -4.72
CA LEU A 58 -13.45 5.75 -4.52
C LEU A 58 -13.66 4.71 -3.41
N GLY A 59 -12.62 4.02 -2.99
CA GLY A 59 -12.64 3.10 -1.86
C GLY A 59 -12.90 3.77 -0.51
N PHE A 60 -12.60 5.06 -0.38
CA PHE A 60 -12.63 5.82 0.87
C PHE A 60 -13.99 6.50 1.12
N CYS A 61 -14.38 6.54 2.39
CA CYS A 61 -15.52 7.32 2.85
C CYS A 61 -15.16 8.79 3.11
N ASN A 62 -13.97 9.03 3.66
CA ASN A 62 -13.51 10.37 3.97
C ASN A 62 -12.45 10.82 2.95
N LEU A 63 -12.74 11.91 2.24
CA LEU A 63 -11.82 12.43 1.22
C LEU A 63 -10.49 12.90 1.84
N SER A 64 -10.51 13.46 3.05
CA SER A 64 -9.30 13.86 3.76
C SER A 64 -8.37 12.68 4.06
N ASN A 65 -8.93 11.52 4.46
CA ASN A 65 -8.14 10.31 4.67
C ASN A 65 -7.58 9.77 3.35
N ALA A 66 -8.35 9.88 2.26
CA ALA A 66 -7.90 9.50 0.93
C ALA A 66 -6.70 10.36 0.49
N GLN A 67 -6.79 11.68 0.69
CA GLN A 67 -5.70 12.60 0.36
C GLN A 67 -4.46 12.32 1.22
N ALA A 68 -4.62 12.13 2.52
CA ALA A 68 -3.51 11.75 3.40
C ALA A 68 -2.86 10.41 3.00
N ALA A 69 -3.65 9.45 2.48
CA ALA A 69 -3.13 8.21 1.94
C ALA A 69 -2.35 8.43 0.63
N VAL A 70 -2.81 9.33 -0.25
CA VAL A 70 -2.08 9.75 -1.45
C VAL A 70 -0.74 10.40 -1.08
N ASP A 71 -0.72 11.31 -0.11
CA ASP A 71 0.53 11.97 0.31
C ASP A 71 1.53 10.97 0.90
N ARG A 72 1.03 9.96 1.65
CA ARG A 72 1.86 8.85 2.14
C ARG A 72 2.39 7.99 1.00
N LEU A 73 1.53 7.66 0.03
CA LEU A 73 1.90 6.87 -1.14
C LEU A 73 2.98 7.57 -1.98
N THR A 74 2.83 8.88 -2.22
CA THR A 74 3.83 9.69 -2.93
C THR A 74 5.17 9.68 -2.21
N ARG A 75 5.18 9.79 -0.88
CA ARG A 75 6.41 9.73 -0.09
C ARG A 75 7.10 8.37 -0.17
N GLU A 76 6.35 7.28 -0.06
CA GLU A 76 6.87 5.93 -0.24
C GLU A 76 7.44 5.75 -1.66
N CYS A 77 6.70 6.20 -2.68
CA CYS A 77 7.11 6.14 -4.08
C CYS A 77 8.40 6.93 -4.35
N ALA A 78 8.52 8.15 -3.80
CA ALA A 78 9.74 8.97 -3.91
C ALA A 78 10.96 8.28 -3.30
N GLY A 79 10.78 7.47 -2.24
CA GLY A 79 11.84 6.67 -1.63
C GLY A 79 12.44 5.61 -2.56
N PHE A 80 11.75 5.21 -3.63
CA PHE A 80 12.27 4.27 -4.63
C PHE A 80 12.94 4.94 -5.83
N ILE A 81 12.77 6.24 -6.01
CA ILE A 81 13.34 7.00 -7.14
C ILE A 81 14.77 7.45 -6.82
N VAL A 82 15.13 7.54 -5.54
CA VAL A 82 16.52 7.73 -5.11
C VAL A 82 17.30 6.45 -5.44
N PRO A 83 18.45 6.52 -6.16
CA PRO A 83 19.08 5.33 -6.69
C PRO A 83 19.52 4.37 -5.60
N ALA A 84 19.26 3.10 -5.91
CA ALA A 84 20.03 1.94 -5.52
C ALA A 84 21.47 2.26 -5.11
N VAL A 85 21.83 1.80 -3.90
CA VAL A 85 23.22 1.41 -3.61
C VAL A 85 23.69 0.52 -4.77
N PRO A 86 24.84 0.79 -5.41
CA PRO A 86 25.39 -0.09 -6.42
C PRO A 86 25.48 -1.51 -5.87
N GLN A 87 24.81 -2.45 -6.53
CA GLN A 87 25.02 -3.86 -6.25
C GLN A 87 26.48 -4.17 -6.52
N GLU A 88 27.20 -4.53 -5.45
CA GLU A 88 28.53 -5.15 -5.51
C GLU A 88 28.49 -6.31 -6.51
N SER A 89 29.14 -6.09 -7.65
CA SER A 89 29.53 -7.16 -8.56
C SER A 89 31.02 -7.03 -8.86
N VAL A 90 31.77 -7.83 -8.08
CA VAL A 90 33.10 -8.42 -8.35
C VAL A 90 34.30 -7.45 -8.52
N PRO A 91 35.38 -7.59 -7.72
CA PRO A 91 36.51 -6.67 -7.75
C PRO A 91 37.43 -6.96 -8.95
N SER A 92 37.50 -6.02 -9.90
CA SER A 92 38.62 -5.93 -10.85
C SER A 92 39.64 -4.93 -10.33
N VAL A 93 40.83 -5.44 -10.01
CA VAL A 93 41.98 -4.74 -9.46
C VAL A 93 42.48 -3.66 -10.43
N ALA A 94 42.47 -2.40 -9.99
CA ALA A 94 43.28 -1.31 -10.53
C ALA A 94 43.65 -0.31 -9.39
N PRO A 95 44.80 0.39 -9.46
CA PRO A 95 45.49 0.94 -8.29
C PRO A 95 44.81 2.18 -7.67
N PRO A 96 45.13 2.51 -6.39
CA PRO A 96 44.48 3.59 -5.67
C PRO A 96 45.05 4.92 -6.15
N GLU A 97 44.33 5.61 -7.02
CA GLU A 97 44.57 7.04 -7.22
C GLU A 97 44.07 7.79 -5.99
N VAL A 98 44.96 8.64 -5.50
CA VAL A 98 44.84 9.46 -4.31
C VAL A 98 43.54 10.25 -4.42
N GLN A 99 42.53 9.88 -3.61
CA GLN A 99 41.32 10.68 -3.46
C GLN A 99 41.72 11.98 -2.76
N ASP A 100 42.12 12.95 -3.56
CA ASP A 100 42.10 14.34 -3.15
C ASP A 100 40.64 14.64 -2.80
N ARG A 101 40.34 14.81 -1.51
CA ARG A 101 38.99 15.13 -1.04
C ARG A 101 38.69 16.57 -1.43
N ASN A 102 38.46 16.77 -2.72
CA ASN A 102 38.21 18.06 -3.31
C ASN A 102 36.94 18.63 -2.66
N LEU A 103 37.09 19.73 -1.93
CA LEU A 103 35.98 20.41 -1.25
C LEU A 103 34.88 20.79 -2.24
N TRP A 104 35.25 21.04 -3.50
CA TRP A 104 34.32 21.25 -4.60
C TRP A 104 33.54 19.99 -4.95
N GLY A 105 34.17 18.82 -4.98
CA GLY A 105 33.46 17.55 -5.21
C GLY A 105 32.46 17.19 -4.11
N LEU A 106 32.76 17.55 -2.86
CA LEU A 106 31.79 17.44 -1.75
C LEU A 106 30.61 18.40 -1.93
N LEU A 107 30.87 19.64 -2.35
CA LEU A 107 29.82 20.61 -2.62
C LEU A 107 28.96 20.19 -3.82
N ASP A 108 29.57 19.75 -4.93
CA ASP A 108 28.88 19.27 -6.12
C ASP A 108 28.00 18.07 -5.78
N SER A 109 28.50 17.11 -4.99
CA SER A 109 27.69 15.97 -4.52
C SER A 109 26.50 16.39 -3.65
N HIS A 110 26.65 17.45 -2.84
CA HIS A 110 25.57 17.99 -2.02
C HIS A 110 24.53 18.72 -2.86
N VAL A 111 24.97 19.51 -3.84
CA VAL A 111 24.09 20.19 -4.80
C VAL A 111 23.35 19.18 -5.68
N GLU A 112 24.02 18.13 -6.15
CA GLU A 112 23.39 17.05 -6.92
C GLU A 112 22.35 16.31 -6.08
N ALA A 113 22.64 16.01 -4.80
CA ALA A 113 21.69 15.38 -3.89
C ALA A 113 20.45 16.26 -3.62
N GLU A 114 20.66 17.56 -3.38
CA GLU A 114 19.60 18.55 -3.17
C GLU A 114 18.78 18.81 -4.44
N GLN A 115 19.37 18.69 -5.63
CA GLN A 115 18.64 18.80 -6.90
C GLN A 115 17.89 17.50 -7.25
N GLN A 116 18.42 16.33 -6.87
CA GLN A 116 17.77 15.04 -7.10
C GLN A 116 16.53 14.84 -6.21
N ALA A 117 16.53 15.32 -4.96
CA ALA A 117 15.39 15.19 -4.05
C ALA A 117 14.05 15.80 -4.55
N PRO A 118 13.99 17.05 -5.04
CA PRO A 118 12.78 17.63 -5.61
C PRO A 118 12.40 16.96 -6.94
N ASN A 119 13.39 16.54 -7.74
CA ASN A 119 13.14 15.79 -8.98
C ASN A 119 12.51 14.41 -8.72
N ALA A 120 12.99 13.69 -7.70
CA ALA A 120 12.43 12.42 -7.28
C ALA A 120 11.00 12.58 -6.78
N THR A 121 10.75 13.61 -5.96
CA THR A 121 9.40 13.89 -5.45
C THR A 121 8.44 14.29 -6.57
N ALA A 122 8.87 15.12 -7.52
CA ALA A 122 8.06 15.51 -8.68
C ALA A 122 7.73 14.31 -9.59
N SER A 123 8.70 13.43 -9.82
CA SER A 123 8.51 12.20 -10.58
C SER A 123 7.51 11.24 -9.89
N ALA A 124 7.65 11.04 -8.58
CA ALA A 124 6.69 10.26 -7.79
C ALA A 124 5.27 10.83 -7.86
N ILE A 125 5.13 12.16 -7.75
CA ILE A 125 3.82 12.83 -7.88
C ILE A 125 3.22 12.56 -9.25
N ALA A 126 4.00 12.72 -10.33
CA ALA A 126 3.51 12.50 -11.68
C ALA A 126 3.04 11.06 -11.90
N GLU A 127 3.78 10.07 -11.39
CA GLU A 127 3.44 8.66 -11.48
C GLU A 127 2.14 8.33 -10.72
N VAL A 128 2.04 8.78 -9.46
CA VAL A 128 0.84 8.57 -8.62
C VAL A 128 -0.38 9.24 -9.23
N GLN A 129 -0.26 10.48 -9.71
CA GLN A 129 -1.36 11.21 -10.35
C GLN A 129 -1.75 10.61 -11.71
N GLY A 130 -0.81 9.99 -12.43
CA GLY A 130 -1.09 9.19 -13.62
C GLY A 130 -2.03 8.04 -13.28
N TYR A 131 -1.61 7.17 -12.35
CA TYR A 131 -2.40 6.03 -11.91
C TYR A 131 -3.80 6.40 -11.37
N LEU A 132 -3.91 7.50 -10.62
CA LEU A 132 -5.19 7.94 -10.08
C LEU A 132 -6.17 8.44 -11.16
N ARG A 133 -5.67 8.93 -12.30
CA ARG A 133 -6.49 9.38 -13.43
C ARG A 133 -6.95 8.24 -14.33
N ASP A 134 -6.21 7.13 -14.36
CA ASP A 134 -6.58 5.96 -15.15
C ASP A 134 -7.96 5.43 -14.78
N ALA A 135 -8.61 4.77 -15.73
CA ALA A 135 -9.87 4.09 -15.48
C ALA A 135 -9.75 3.05 -14.35
N HIS A 136 -10.87 2.81 -13.66
CA HIS A 136 -10.92 1.77 -12.64
C HIS A 136 -10.97 0.40 -13.33
N LEU A 137 -10.23 -0.56 -12.78
CA LEU A 137 -10.27 -1.94 -13.25
C LEU A 137 -11.62 -2.57 -12.92
N SER A 138 -12.11 -3.48 -13.77
CA SER A 138 -13.34 -4.19 -13.48
C SER A 138 -13.19 -5.04 -12.21
N ARG A 139 -14.28 -5.21 -11.46
CA ARG A 139 -14.24 -5.99 -10.22
C ARG A 139 -13.96 -7.47 -10.43
N VAL A 140 -14.19 -7.96 -11.64
CA VAL A 140 -14.01 -9.37 -12.03
C VAL A 140 -12.55 -9.67 -12.34
N GLU A 141 -11.75 -8.65 -12.65
CA GLU A 141 -10.36 -8.79 -13.04
C GLU A 141 -9.42 -8.86 -11.82
N ASP A 142 -8.24 -9.44 -12.06
CA ASP A 142 -7.22 -9.64 -11.04
C ASP A 142 -6.33 -8.37 -10.95
N PRO A 143 -6.30 -7.69 -9.79
CA PRO A 143 -5.47 -6.50 -9.61
C PRO A 143 -3.97 -6.80 -9.75
N LEU A 144 -3.50 -8.02 -9.46
CA LEU A 144 -2.08 -8.37 -9.60
C LEU A 144 -1.67 -8.45 -11.08
N LYS A 145 -2.56 -8.92 -11.95
CA LYS A 145 -2.31 -8.94 -13.41
C LYS A 145 -2.20 -7.54 -13.98
N TYR A 146 -3.10 -6.63 -13.56
CA TYR A 146 -3.02 -5.22 -13.93
C TYR A 146 -1.65 -4.63 -13.61
N TRP A 147 -1.15 -4.85 -12.39
CA TRP A 147 0.16 -4.35 -11.97
C TRP A 147 1.32 -4.96 -12.77
N THR A 148 1.24 -6.24 -13.16
CA THR A 148 2.27 -6.84 -14.03
C THR A 148 2.31 -6.24 -15.43
N GLU A 149 1.15 -5.91 -16.01
CA GLU A 149 1.04 -5.30 -17.34
C GLU A 149 1.49 -3.82 -17.32
N HIS A 150 1.19 -3.10 -16.23
CA HIS A 150 1.49 -1.68 -16.10
C HIS A 150 2.85 -1.40 -15.43
N LYS A 151 3.66 -2.44 -15.20
CA LYS A 151 5.00 -2.30 -14.58
C LYS A 151 5.92 -1.34 -15.35
N ALA A 152 5.82 -1.31 -16.68
CA ALA A 152 6.62 -0.42 -17.51
C ALA A 152 6.15 1.05 -17.42
N VAL A 153 4.86 1.26 -17.15
CA VAL A 153 4.25 2.60 -17.05
C VAL A 153 4.45 3.19 -15.65
N TYR A 154 4.34 2.35 -14.63
CA TYR A 154 4.42 2.73 -13.21
C TYR A 154 5.46 1.88 -12.45
N PRO A 155 6.77 2.04 -12.73
CA PRO A 155 7.80 1.18 -12.19
C PRO A 155 8.01 1.33 -10.68
N HIS A 156 7.91 2.53 -10.12
CA HIS A 156 8.14 2.79 -8.69
C HIS A 156 6.88 2.44 -7.89
N LEU A 157 5.71 2.81 -8.42
CA LEU A 157 4.43 2.49 -7.81
C LEU A 157 4.16 1.00 -7.80
N PHE A 158 4.62 0.25 -8.82
CA PHE A 158 4.57 -1.21 -8.83
C PHE A 158 5.31 -1.82 -7.63
N GLN A 159 6.48 -1.29 -7.25
CA GLN A 159 7.20 -1.80 -6.08
C GLN A 159 6.41 -1.60 -4.79
N VAL A 160 5.74 -0.46 -4.66
CA VAL A 160 4.86 -0.18 -3.52
C VAL A 160 3.63 -1.11 -3.55
N ALA A 161 3.01 -1.29 -4.72
CA ALA A 161 1.84 -2.16 -4.93
C ALA A 161 2.11 -3.59 -4.50
N VAL A 162 3.23 -4.18 -4.89
CA VAL A 162 3.62 -5.55 -4.53
C VAL A 162 3.77 -5.71 -3.02
N ARG A 163 4.31 -4.71 -2.30
CA ARG A 163 4.46 -4.78 -0.83
C ARG A 163 3.11 -4.82 -0.11
N TYR A 164 2.19 -3.94 -0.49
CA TYR A 164 0.92 -3.78 0.24
C TYR A 164 -0.16 -4.76 -0.22
N LEU A 165 -0.27 -5.06 -1.52
CA LEU A 165 -1.27 -6.00 -2.03
C LEU A 165 -0.98 -7.46 -1.65
N CYS A 166 0.30 -7.82 -1.47
CA CYS A 166 0.70 -9.15 -1.05
C CYS A 166 0.76 -9.32 0.48
N THR A 167 0.35 -8.31 1.26
CA THR A 167 0.31 -8.45 2.72
C THR A 167 -0.79 -9.44 3.11
N PRO A 168 -0.47 -10.59 3.72
CA PRO A 168 -1.49 -11.56 4.10
C PRO A 168 -2.48 -10.94 5.09
N ALA A 169 -3.77 -11.05 4.78
CA ALA A 169 -4.85 -10.53 5.63
C ALA A 169 -5.02 -11.29 6.95
N SER A 170 -4.16 -12.27 7.27
CA SER A 170 -4.32 -13.10 8.46
C SER A 170 -3.76 -12.43 9.70
N SER A 171 -4.64 -12.05 10.61
CA SER A 171 -4.35 -11.92 12.04
C SER A 171 -4.37 -13.28 12.76
N VAL A 172 -4.47 -14.38 12.03
CA VAL A 172 -4.48 -15.73 12.61
C VAL A 172 -3.05 -16.07 12.99
N PRO A 173 -2.74 -16.21 14.29
CA PRO A 173 -1.40 -16.63 14.67
C PRO A 173 -1.16 -18.05 14.15
N CYS A 174 0.03 -18.30 13.59
CA CYS A 174 0.42 -19.56 12.95
C CYS A 174 0.32 -20.83 13.84
N GLU A 175 -0.05 -20.66 15.11
CA GLU A 175 -0.18 -21.70 16.13
C GLU A 175 -1.29 -22.73 15.85
N SER A 176 -2.30 -22.41 15.02
CA SER A 176 -3.32 -23.41 14.63
C SER A 176 -2.78 -24.45 13.64
N PHE A 177 -1.72 -24.14 12.87
CA PHE A 177 -1.09 -25.09 11.95
C PHE A 177 -0.05 -26.00 12.63
N PHE A 178 0.41 -25.67 13.85
CA PHE A 178 1.38 -26.47 14.62
C PHE A 178 0.76 -27.41 15.67
N LYS A 179 -0.54 -27.33 15.95
CA LYS A 179 -1.20 -28.27 16.87
C LYS A 179 -1.36 -29.69 16.30
N GLY A 180 -1.29 -29.87 14.98
CA GLY A 180 -1.32 -31.19 14.33
C GLY A 180 -0.02 -32.00 14.42
N ARG A 181 1.14 -31.39 14.70
CA ARG A 181 2.45 -32.08 14.72
C ARG A 181 2.89 -32.60 16.09
N ARG A 182 2.22 -32.24 17.18
CA ARG A 182 2.62 -32.64 18.55
C ARG A 182 2.05 -33.98 19.04
N ASN A 183 1.23 -34.67 18.26
CA ASN A 183 0.58 -35.91 18.69
C ASN A 183 1.21 -37.21 18.15
N CYS A 184 2.35 -37.15 17.46
CA CYS A 184 3.13 -38.35 17.14
C CYS A 184 4.00 -38.74 18.34
N LYS A 185 3.41 -39.35 19.37
CA LYS A 185 4.20 -39.98 20.44
C LYS A 185 4.93 -41.22 19.86
N PRO A 186 6.24 -41.40 20.10
CA PRO A 186 6.91 -42.66 19.78
C PRO A 186 6.37 -43.76 20.70
N LYS A 187 5.89 -44.87 20.13
CA LYS A 187 5.51 -46.08 20.87
C LYS A 187 6.74 -46.66 21.58
N LYS A 188 6.80 -46.60 22.91
CA LYS A 188 7.79 -47.34 23.70
C LYS A 188 7.37 -48.81 23.76
N LYS A 189 8.26 -49.71 23.34
CA LYS A 189 8.14 -51.17 23.51
C LYS A 189 8.27 -51.52 24.99
N GLN A 190 7.32 -52.29 25.51
CA GLN A 190 7.38 -52.95 26.82
C GLN A 190 8.28 -54.18 26.71
N THR A 191 9.24 -54.30 27.62
CA THR A 191 9.93 -55.53 28.00
C THR A 191 9.94 -55.56 29.51
#